data_AF-A0A924JQU0-F1
#
_entry.id   AF-A0A924JQU0-F1
#
_cell.length_a   1.000
_cell.length_b   1.000
_cell.length_c   1.000
_cell.angle_alpha   90.00
_cell.angle_beta   90.00
_cell.angle_gamma   90.00
#
_symmetry.space_group_name_H-M   'P 1'
#
loop_
_entity.id
_entity.type
_entity.pdbx_description
1 polymer ?
#
loop_
_entity_poly.entity_id
_entity_poly.type
_entity_poly.pdbx_seq_one_letter_code
_entity_poly.pdbx_strand_id
1 'polypeptide(L)'
;VQLGRLDEIVRRRRVIAALYTSEIATIPGLRAVADPSWGETNFQSFWIEVEPTFATTRDGLLEILAEADISARRGIMSSHRQPAYRDVDAGTATLAVTERLTNNTLILPVFHQMTAGEQDRVIAALRGSSTEPVTAP
;
A
#
# COMPACT_ATOMS: atom_id res chain seq x y z
N VAL A 1 8.09 -26.79 11.35
CA VAL A 1 7.08 -26.64 10.27
C VAL A 1 6.39 -25.28 10.39
N GLN A 2 6.21 -24.52 9.31
CA GLN A 2 5.68 -23.14 9.33
C GLN A 2 4.20 -23.07 9.73
N LEU A 3 3.41 -24.10 9.41
CA LEU A 3 1.97 -24.13 9.65
C LEU A 3 1.60 -24.03 11.14
N GLY A 4 2.40 -24.62 12.04
CA GLY A 4 2.17 -24.55 13.49
C GLY A 4 2.39 -23.17 14.12
N ARG A 5 2.93 -22.20 13.36
CA ARG A 5 3.14 -20.82 13.81
C ARG A 5 2.22 -19.82 13.09
N LEU A 6 1.30 -20.30 12.26
CA LEU A 6 0.47 -19.46 11.40
C LEU A 6 -0.35 -18.46 12.22
N ASP A 7 -1.01 -18.92 13.27
CA ASP A 7 -1.87 -18.07 14.10
C ASP A 7 -1.08 -16.94 14.76
N GLU A 8 0.11 -17.25 15.27
CA GLU A 8 1.02 -16.26 15.86
C GLU A 8 1.47 -15.22 14.81
N ILE A 9 1.85 -15.68 13.61
CA ILE A 9 2.29 -14.85 12.50
C ILE A 9 1.16 -13.90 12.06
N VAL A 10 -0.05 -14.42 11.88
CA VAL A 10 -1.22 -13.63 11.46
C VAL A 10 -1.60 -12.62 12.55
N ARG A 11 -1.65 -13.05 13.83
CA ARG A 11 -1.92 -12.15 14.96
C ARG A 11 -0.92 -11.00 15.02
N ARG A 12 0.38 -11.29 14.84
CA ARG A 12 1.41 -10.25 14.88
C ARG A 12 1.29 -9.28 13.71
N ARG A 13 0.98 -9.75 12.50
CA ARG A 13 0.72 -8.90 11.35
C ARG A 13 -0.51 -8.00 11.54
N ARG A 14 -1.57 -8.51 12.17
CA ARG A 14 -2.77 -7.72 12.51
C ARG A 14 -2.47 -6.58 13.48
N VAL A 15 -1.60 -6.81 14.48
CA VAL A 15 -1.16 -5.75 15.40
C VAL A 15 -0.42 -4.63 14.66
N ILE A 16 0.51 -5.01 13.77
CA ILE A 16 1.26 -4.04 12.93
C ILE A 16 0.27 -3.28 12.04
N ALA A 17 -0.62 -3.99 11.34
CA ALA A 17 -1.60 -3.39 10.45
C ALA A 17 -2.54 -2.42 11.18
N ALA A 18 -2.97 -2.73 12.40
CA ALA A 18 -3.84 -1.86 13.18
C ALA A 18 -3.19 -0.50 13.45
N LEU A 19 -1.90 -0.48 13.83
CA LEU A 19 -1.16 0.77 14.04
C LEU A 19 -0.98 1.54 12.73
N TYR A 20 -0.65 0.86 11.62
CA TYR A 20 -0.61 1.53 10.33
C TYR A 20 -1.95 2.16 9.98
N THR A 21 -3.06 1.43 10.12
CA THR A 21 -4.40 1.94 9.83
C THR A 21 -4.74 3.18 10.65
N SER A 22 -4.45 3.18 11.96
CA SER A 22 -4.74 4.34 12.80
C SER A 22 -3.89 5.56 12.44
N GLU A 23 -2.58 5.36 12.19
CA GLU A 23 -1.67 6.46 11.89
C GLU A 23 -1.93 7.03 10.48
N ILE A 24 -2.15 6.18 9.49
CA ILE A 24 -2.43 6.61 8.11
C ILE A 24 -3.75 7.37 8.02
N ALA A 25 -4.77 6.99 8.81
CA ALA A 25 -6.04 7.72 8.85
C ALA A 25 -5.89 9.19 9.29
N THR A 26 -4.77 9.55 9.93
CA THR A 26 -4.45 10.94 10.31
C THR A 26 -3.75 11.74 9.21
N ILE A 27 -3.34 11.11 8.11
CA ILE A 27 -2.57 11.74 7.04
C ILE A 27 -3.53 12.09 5.88
N PRO A 28 -3.80 13.38 5.62
CA PRO A 28 -4.67 13.78 4.52
C PRO A 28 -4.16 13.27 3.18
N GLY A 29 -5.05 12.71 2.35
CA GLY A 29 -4.71 12.17 1.04
C GLY A 29 -4.13 10.76 1.04
N LEU A 30 -4.02 10.09 2.18
CA LEU A 30 -3.72 8.65 2.24
C LEU A 30 -4.90 7.87 2.79
N ARG A 31 -5.16 6.70 2.20
CA ARG A 31 -6.23 5.81 2.62
C ARG A 31 -5.74 4.37 2.74
N ALA A 32 -5.80 3.81 3.95
CA ALA A 32 -5.55 2.37 4.13
C ALA A 32 -6.71 1.54 3.53
N VAL A 33 -6.39 0.40 2.91
CA VAL A 33 -7.41 -0.57 2.49
C VAL A 33 -7.95 -1.29 3.73
N ALA A 34 -9.26 -1.26 3.89
CA ALA A 34 -9.96 -1.87 5.03
C ALA A 34 -10.61 -3.20 4.65
N ASP A 35 -10.88 -4.01 5.67
CA ASP A 35 -11.61 -5.25 5.54
C ASP A 35 -13.09 -5.00 5.19
N PRO A 36 -13.70 -5.83 4.33
CA PRO A 36 -15.14 -5.79 4.08
C PRO A 36 -15.90 -6.38 5.28
N SER A 37 -17.22 -6.15 5.37
CA SER A 37 -18.04 -6.64 6.50
C SER A 37 -18.17 -8.16 6.61
N TRP A 38 -17.75 -8.90 5.59
CA TRP A 38 -17.87 -10.36 5.49
C TRP A 38 -16.54 -11.11 5.57
N GLY A 39 -15.44 -10.46 5.97
CA GLY A 39 -14.16 -11.16 6.10
C GLY A 39 -13.07 -10.31 6.72
N GLU A 40 -11.97 -10.97 7.10
CA GLU A 40 -10.80 -10.33 7.70
C GLU A 40 -9.52 -10.67 6.91
N THR A 41 -8.64 -9.69 6.78
CA THR A 41 -7.35 -9.86 6.10
C THR A 41 -6.34 -10.58 7.01
N ASN A 42 -5.47 -11.39 6.41
CA ASN A 42 -4.32 -12.01 7.06
C ASN A 42 -3.06 -11.11 7.08
N PHE A 43 -3.18 -9.93 6.46
CA PHE A 43 -2.16 -8.92 6.25
C PHE A 43 -0.85 -9.47 5.66
N GLN A 44 -0.96 -10.36 4.68
CA GLN A 44 0.18 -10.72 3.82
C GLN A 44 0.73 -9.49 3.07
N SER A 45 -0.11 -8.51 2.80
CA SER A 45 0.26 -7.21 2.23
C SER A 45 -0.61 -6.14 2.86
N PHE A 46 -0.02 -4.99 3.16
CA PHE A 46 -0.75 -3.84 3.68
C PHE A 46 -0.78 -2.75 2.61
N TRP A 47 -1.99 -2.44 2.13
CA TRP A 47 -2.19 -1.57 0.99
C TRP A 47 -2.65 -0.19 1.42
N ILE A 48 -2.10 0.82 0.77
CA ILE A 48 -2.59 2.19 0.87
C ILE A 48 -2.90 2.73 -0.52
N GLU A 49 -3.92 3.55 -0.63
CA GLU A 49 -4.20 4.37 -1.80
C GLU A 49 -3.69 5.79 -1.53
N VAL A 50 -2.94 6.33 -2.49
CA VAL A 50 -2.50 7.72 -2.55
C VAL A 50 -3.55 8.50 -3.32
N GLU A 51 -4.30 9.35 -2.63
CA GLU A 51 -5.38 10.13 -3.21
C GLU A 51 -4.85 11.41 -3.87
N PRO A 52 -5.61 12.02 -4.80
CA PRO A 52 -5.15 13.23 -5.50
C PRO A 52 -4.84 14.43 -4.61
N THR A 53 -5.34 14.43 -3.37
CA THR A 53 -5.08 15.49 -2.37
C THR A 53 -3.76 15.31 -1.63
N PHE A 54 -3.04 14.21 -1.84
CA PHE A 54 -1.71 14.00 -1.28
C PHE A 54 -0.68 14.90 -1.98
N ALA A 55 0.39 15.27 -1.27
CA ALA A 55 1.39 16.20 -1.79
C ALA A 55 2.21 15.67 -2.97
N THR A 56 2.17 14.35 -3.21
CA THR A 56 2.85 13.70 -4.34
C THR A 56 2.02 12.55 -4.92
N THR A 57 2.46 11.99 -6.05
CA THR A 57 1.86 10.82 -6.68
C THR A 57 2.28 9.52 -5.97
N ARG A 58 1.62 8.40 -6.29
CA ARG A 58 2.04 7.06 -5.82
C ARG A 58 3.50 6.76 -6.18
N ASP A 59 3.92 7.09 -7.39
CA ASP A 59 5.28 6.82 -7.86
C ASP A 59 6.30 7.74 -7.14
N GLY A 60 5.98 9.02 -6.93
CA GLY A 60 6.82 9.92 -6.14
C GLY A 60 6.92 9.50 -4.65
N LEU A 61 5.82 9.00 -4.06
CA LEU A 61 5.88 8.44 -2.71
C LEU A 61 6.75 7.18 -2.64
N LEU A 62 6.75 6.34 -3.67
CA LEU A 62 7.66 5.18 -3.73
C LEU A 62 9.12 5.60 -3.78
N GLU A 63 9.45 6.68 -4.50
CA GLU A 63 10.80 7.25 -4.54
C GLU A 63 11.23 7.74 -3.15
N ILE A 64 10.39 8.53 -2.47
CA ILE A 64 10.65 9.01 -1.10
C ILE A 64 10.86 7.85 -0.12
N LEU A 65 10.02 6.81 -0.21
CA LEU A 65 10.16 5.62 0.63
C LEU A 65 11.47 4.87 0.32
N ALA A 66 11.86 4.77 -0.95
CA ALA A 66 13.12 4.14 -1.35
C ALA A 66 14.35 4.92 -0.86
N GLU A 67 14.34 6.25 -0.94
CA GLU A 67 15.40 7.11 -0.38
C GLU A 67 15.53 6.96 1.13
N ALA A 68 14.40 6.72 1.80
CA ALA A 68 14.33 6.38 3.22
C ALA A 68 14.62 4.90 3.52
N ASP A 69 15.16 4.11 2.59
CA ASP A 69 15.49 2.67 2.73
C ASP A 69 14.28 1.80 3.16
N ILE A 70 13.08 2.19 2.74
CA ILE A 70 11.83 1.47 2.99
C ILE A 70 11.42 0.70 1.74
N SER A 71 11.39 -0.63 1.84
CA SER A 71 10.99 -1.50 0.74
C SER A 71 9.46 -1.54 0.56
N ALA A 72 8.91 -0.48 -0.04
CA ALA A 72 7.54 -0.43 -0.54
C ALA A 72 7.47 -0.88 -2.01
N ARG A 73 6.28 -1.30 -2.46
CA ARG A 73 6.06 -1.78 -3.84
C ARG A 73 4.82 -1.16 -4.44
N ARG A 74 4.76 -1.07 -5.76
CA ARG A 74 3.51 -0.75 -6.47
C ARG A 74 2.42 -1.76 -6.09
N GLY A 75 1.17 -1.32 -6.09
CA GLY A 75 0.02 -2.21 -6.02
C GLY A 75 -0.03 -3.18 -7.20
N ILE A 76 -1.05 -4.05 -7.22
CA ILE A 76 -1.15 -5.08 -8.27
C ILE A 76 -1.54 -4.45 -9.61
N MET A 77 -0.86 -4.93 -10.65
CA MET A 77 -1.07 -4.49 -12.02
C MET A 77 -2.43 -4.92 -12.56
N SER A 78 -3.04 -4.09 -13.41
CA SER A 78 -4.21 -4.46 -14.20
C SER A 78 -3.78 -5.38 -15.34
N SER A 79 -4.27 -6.62 -15.36
CA SER A 79 -3.95 -7.61 -16.39
C SER A 79 -4.28 -7.10 -17.80
N HIS A 80 -5.44 -6.45 -17.96
CA HIS A 80 -5.92 -5.92 -19.26
C HIS A 80 -5.04 -4.80 -19.84
N ARG A 81 -4.18 -4.18 -19.03
CA ARG A 81 -3.23 -3.15 -19.48
C ARG A 81 -1.82 -3.68 -19.72
N GLN A 82 -1.58 -4.97 -19.45
CA GLN A 82 -0.26 -5.57 -19.67
C GLN A 82 -0.04 -5.83 -21.16
N PRO A 83 1.20 -5.67 -21.67
CA PRO A 83 1.51 -5.90 -23.09
C PRO A 83 1.07 -7.27 -23.61
N ALA A 84 1.10 -8.30 -22.76
CA ALA A 84 0.68 -9.66 -23.09
C ALA A 84 -0.81 -9.80 -23.45
N TYR A 85 -1.64 -8.82 -23.08
CA TYR A 85 -3.09 -8.82 -23.33
C TYR A 85 -3.53 -7.83 -24.41
N ARG A 86 -2.58 -7.19 -25.13
CA ARG A 86 -2.89 -6.14 -26.13
C ARG A 86 -3.84 -6.60 -27.23
N ASP A 87 -3.68 -7.85 -27.69
CA ASP A 87 -4.44 -8.42 -28.80
C ASP A 87 -5.57 -9.36 -28.34
N VAL A 88 -5.86 -9.38 -27.03
CA VAL A 88 -6.95 -10.17 -26.45
C VAL A 88 -8.22 -9.32 -26.43
N ASP A 89 -9.33 -9.86 -26.94
CA ASP A 89 -10.65 -9.22 -26.80
C ASP A 89 -11.05 -9.19 -25.32
N ALA A 90 -11.01 -7.98 -24.73
CA ALA A 90 -11.37 -7.72 -23.34
C ALA A 90 -12.80 -7.22 -23.17
N GLY A 91 -13.60 -7.21 -24.25
CA GLY A 91 -14.93 -6.62 -24.28
C GLY A 91 -14.93 -5.08 -24.19
N THR A 92 -16.11 -4.51 -23.93
CA THR A 92 -16.33 -3.05 -23.94
C THR A 92 -16.54 -2.44 -22.55
N ALA A 93 -16.52 -3.28 -21.50
CA ALA A 93 -16.71 -2.81 -20.13
C ALA A 93 -15.56 -1.91 -19.70
N THR A 94 -15.89 -0.80 -19.02
CA THR A 94 -14.86 0.04 -18.40
C THR A 94 -14.42 -0.58 -17.08
N LEU A 95 -13.10 -0.65 -16.87
CA LEU A 95 -12.50 -1.15 -15.62
C LEU A 95 -11.89 0.00 -14.82
N ALA A 96 -12.57 1.15 -14.79
CA ALA A 96 -12.06 2.40 -14.22
C ALA A 96 -11.63 2.28 -12.76
N VAL A 97 -12.35 1.47 -11.96
CA VAL A 97 -11.99 1.22 -10.55
C VAL A 97 -10.67 0.43 -10.46
N THR A 98 -10.52 -0.63 -11.27
CA THR A 98 -9.26 -1.40 -11.34
C THR A 98 -8.10 -0.51 -11.75
N GLU A 99 -8.30 0.33 -12.77
CA GLU A 99 -7.28 1.24 -13.27
C GLU A 99 -6.87 2.29 -12.24
N ARG A 100 -7.85 2.89 -11.56
CA ARG A 100 -7.61 3.82 -10.45
C ARG A 100 -6.76 3.15 -9.37
N LEU A 101 -7.15 1.97 -8.91
CA LEU A 101 -6.43 1.25 -7.85
C LEU A 101 -5.02 0.85 -8.30
N THR A 102 -4.82 0.36 -9.52
CA THR A 102 -3.47 0.05 -10.04
C THR A 102 -2.57 1.30 -10.05
N ASN A 103 -3.11 2.45 -10.46
CA ASN A 103 -2.34 3.69 -10.58
C ASN A 103 -1.98 4.28 -9.20
N ASN A 104 -2.89 4.19 -8.23
CA ASN A 104 -2.81 4.97 -6.99
C ASN A 104 -2.46 4.15 -5.75
N THR A 105 -2.38 2.82 -5.83
CA THR A 105 -2.07 2.00 -4.63
C THR A 105 -0.60 1.59 -4.54
N LEU A 106 -0.09 1.48 -3.32
CA LEU A 106 1.18 0.86 -3.00
C LEU A 106 1.05 -0.09 -1.81
N ILE A 107 2.02 -0.98 -1.67
CA ILE A 107 2.11 -1.99 -0.62
C ILE A 107 3.25 -1.60 0.32
N LEU A 108 2.92 -1.40 1.59
CA LEU A 108 3.88 -1.13 2.66
C LEU A 108 4.48 -2.44 3.22
N PRO A 109 5.70 -2.38 3.79
CA PRO A 109 6.29 -3.54 4.42
C PRO A 109 5.46 -3.97 5.66
N VAL A 110 5.06 -5.24 5.67
CA VAL A 110 4.46 -5.92 6.82
C VAL A 110 5.01 -7.34 6.91
N PHE A 111 5.74 -7.61 7.99
CA PHE A 111 6.26 -8.94 8.30
C PHE A 111 6.26 -9.17 9.82
N HIS A 112 6.12 -10.42 10.25
CA HIS A 112 5.86 -10.74 11.66
C HIS A 112 7.02 -10.37 12.60
N GLN A 113 8.25 -10.21 12.09
CA GLN A 113 9.42 -9.78 12.86
C GLN A 113 9.63 -8.26 12.87
N MET A 114 8.75 -7.50 12.21
CA MET A 114 8.86 -6.05 12.13
C MET A 114 8.80 -5.44 13.53
N THR A 115 9.80 -4.62 13.82
CA THR A 115 9.96 -3.90 15.06
C THR A 115 9.12 -2.63 15.07
N ALA A 116 8.88 -2.08 16.26
CA ALA A 116 8.22 -0.78 16.39
C ALA A 116 9.01 0.32 15.66
N GLY A 117 10.34 0.35 15.83
CA GLY A 117 11.18 1.37 15.17
C GLY A 117 11.17 1.30 13.64
N GLU A 118 11.12 0.11 13.04
CA GLU A 118 10.94 -0.03 11.60
C GLU A 118 9.57 0.50 11.14
N GLN A 119 8.52 0.22 11.91
CA GLN A 119 7.19 0.72 11.62
C GLN A 119 7.08 2.24 11.79
N ASP A 120 7.66 2.79 12.84
CA ASP A 120 7.72 4.22 13.10
C ASP A 120 8.46 4.95 11.99
N ARG A 121 9.55 4.37 11.46
CA ARG A 121 10.28 4.92 10.31
C ARG A 121 9.39 5.04 9.08
N VAL A 122 8.57 4.01 8.80
CA VAL A 122 7.61 4.05 7.68
C VAL A 122 6.57 5.14 7.91
N ILE A 123 5.97 5.20 9.09
CA ILE A 123 4.94 6.22 9.42
C ILE A 123 5.53 7.63 9.34
N ALA A 124 6.74 7.83 9.84
CA ALA A 124 7.44 9.12 9.78
C ALA A 124 7.72 9.55 8.33
N ALA A 125 8.15 8.64 7.46
CA ALA A 125 8.35 8.93 6.04
C ALA A 125 7.04 9.33 5.34
N LEU A 126 5.95 8.59 5.61
CA LEU A 126 4.61 8.93 5.08
C LEU A 126 4.17 10.33 5.54
N ARG A 127 4.37 10.66 6.82
CA ARG A 127 4.03 11.98 7.36
C ARG A 127 4.89 13.10 6.77
N GLY A 128 6.21 12.91 6.69
CA GLY A 128 7.11 13.90 6.10
C GLY A 128 6.74 14.23 4.65
N SER A 129 6.37 13.21 3.88
CA SER A 129 5.92 13.38 2.49
C SER A 129 4.56 14.06 2.32
N SER A 130 3.80 14.28 3.39
CA SER A 130 2.50 15.00 3.34
C SER A 130 2.64 16.53 3.33
N THR A 131 3.84 17.04 3.64
CA THR A 131 4.12 18.48 3.82
C THR A 131 5.11 19.06 2.80
N GLU A 132 5.85 18.23 2.08
CA GLU A 132 6.80 18.71 1.06
C GLU A 132 6.16 18.74 -0.33
N PRO A 133 6.18 19.89 -1.03
CA PRO A 133 5.90 19.90 -2.45
C PRO A 133 7.10 19.27 -3.18
N VAL A 134 6.89 18.10 -3.79
CA VAL A 134 7.86 17.53 -4.72
C VAL A 134 8.02 18.50 -5.89
N THR A 135 9.20 19.12 -5.98
CA THR A 135 9.59 19.89 -7.16
C THR A 135 9.92 18.88 -8.25
N ALA A 136 9.00 18.70 -9.21
CA ALA A 136 9.25 17.85 -10.37
C ALA A 136 10.34 18.49 -11.28
N PRO A 137 11.18 17.68 -11.95
CA PRO A 137 12.21 18.17 -12.88
C PRO A 137 11.63 18.80 -14.16
#